data_AF-A0A9P7D1C6-F1
#
_entry.id   AF-A0A9P7D1C6-F1
#
_cell.length_a   1.000
_cell.length_b   1.000
_cell.length_c   1.000
_cell.angle_alpha   90.00
_cell.angle_beta   90.00
_cell.angle_gamma   90.00
#
_symmetry.space_group_name_H-M   'P 1'
#
loop_
_entity.id
_entity.type
_entity.pdbx_description
1 polymer ?
#
loop_
_entity_poly.entity_id
_entity_poly.type
_entity_poly.pdbx_seq_one_letter_code
_entity_poly.pdbx_strand_id
1 'polypeptide(L)' 'MNYTNHFVQAIPTIPDGRNHTPAFIKAAHSKVSHDACLVVSKALVAIDMQVLIDEMFLQKVKDAFEEDKKPRV' A
#
# COMPACT_ATOMS: atom_id res chain seq x y z
N MET A 1 8.16 13.33 16.60
CA MET A 1 8.57 13.52 15.19
C MET A 1 7.38 13.15 14.33
N ASN A 2 6.89 14.09 13.54
CA ASN A 2 5.65 13.95 12.76
C ASN A 2 6.01 13.35 11.39
N TYR A 3 5.96 12.02 11.27
CA TYR A 3 6.14 11.34 9.99
C TYR A 3 4.80 11.32 9.24
N THR A 4 4.72 11.94 8.06
CA THR A 4 3.53 11.86 7.19
C THR A 4 3.65 10.62 6.32
N ASN A 5 2.74 9.67 6.53
CA ASN A 5 2.69 8.42 5.78
C ASN A 5 1.99 8.66 4.45
N HIS A 6 2.75 8.95 3.38
CA HIS A 6 2.18 9.03 2.05
C HIS A 6 1.98 7.60 1.50
N PHE A 7 0.71 7.18 1.49
CA PHE A 7 0.16 5.98 0.84
C PHE A 7 0.83 5.83 -0.54
N VAL A 8 1.77 4.90 -0.73
CA VAL A 8 1.55 3.51 -1.20
C VAL A 8 2.54 2.52 -0.54
N GLN A 9 3.53 3.01 0.21
CA GLN A 9 4.65 2.16 0.66
C GLN A 9 4.97 2.24 2.16
N ALA A 10 4.20 3.02 2.91
CA ALA A 10 4.41 3.25 4.35
C ALA A 10 5.87 3.57 4.73
N ILE A 11 6.61 4.25 3.84
CA ILE A 11 8.03 4.55 4.02
C ILE A 11 8.14 5.76 4.96
N PRO A 12 8.86 5.64 6.09
CA PRO A 12 9.11 6.79 6.95
C PRO A 12 10.05 7.76 6.23
N THR A 13 9.50 8.90 5.83
CA THR A 13 10.21 9.96 5.12
C THR A 13 10.09 11.29 5.86
N ILE A 14 10.90 12.27 5.46
CA ILE A 14 10.81 13.65 5.98
C ILE A 14 9.53 14.33 5.50
N PRO A 15 9.08 15.44 6.13
CA PRO A 15 8.01 16.26 5.58
C PRO A 15 8.27 16.61 4.11
N ASP A 16 7.24 16.52 3.27
CA ASP A 16 7.29 16.71 1.82
C ASP A 16 8.24 15.77 1.04
N GLY A 17 8.80 14.76 1.69
CA GLY A 17 9.61 13.70 1.09
C GLY A 17 8.77 12.68 0.32
N ARG A 18 7.89 13.17 -0.55
CA ARG A 18 6.93 12.42 -1.37
C ARG A 18 7.63 11.52 -2.39
N ASN A 19 6.86 10.61 -2.97
CA ASN A 19 7.29 9.79 -4.10
C ASN A 19 7.93 10.66 -5.20
N HIS A 20 8.87 10.07 -5.95
CA HIS A 20 9.60 10.74 -7.04
C HIS A 20 10.46 11.94 -6.61
N THR A 21 10.97 11.94 -5.37
CA THR A 21 11.94 12.93 -4.87
C THR A 21 13.24 12.26 -4.41
N PRO A 22 14.38 12.98 -4.36
CA PRO A 22 15.61 12.46 -3.77
C PRO A 22 15.46 12.06 -2.29
N ALA A 23 14.62 12.77 -1.55
CA ALA A 23 14.32 12.45 -0.16
C ALA A 23 13.66 11.07 -0.01
N PHE A 24 12.73 10.73 -0.91
CA PHE A 24 12.13 9.40 -0.97
C PHE A 24 13.16 8.32 -1.30
N ILE A 25 14.07 8.55 -2.26
CA ILE A 25 15.14 7.58 -2.59
C ILE A 25 15.97 7.29 -1.34
N LYS A 26 16.40 8.33 -0.63
CA LYS A 26 17.18 8.17 0.59
C LYS A 26 16.42 7.38 1.67
N ALA A 27 15.14 7.67 1.87
CA ALA A 27 14.29 6.95 2.83
C ALA A 27 14.09 5.49 2.42
N ALA A 28 13.78 5.23 1.14
CA ALA A 28 13.58 3.90 0.57
C ALA A 28 14.81 2.99 0.70
N HIS A 29 16.02 3.56 0.69
CA HIS A 29 17.28 2.83 0.89
C HIS A 29 17.54 2.42 2.36
N SER A 30 16.63 2.72 3.28
CA SER A 30 16.79 2.38 4.69
C SER A 30 16.36 0.94 5.01
N LYS A 31 16.95 0.36 6.06
CA LYS A 31 16.53 -0.95 6.57
C LYS A 31 15.07 -0.95 7.02
N VAL A 32 14.60 0.12 7.65
CA VAL A 32 13.20 0.24 8.11
C VAL A 32 12.24 0.16 6.94
N SER A 33 12.55 0.82 5.82
CA SER A 33 11.77 0.72 4.59
C SER A 33 11.78 -0.67 3.98
N HIS A 34 12.92 -1.37 4.04
CA HIS A 34 13.01 -2.76 3.60
C HIS A 34 12.13 -3.69 4.45
N ASP A 35 12.21 -3.57 5.78
CA ASP A 35 11.40 -4.37 6.70
C ASP A 35 9.90 -4.11 6.49
N ALA A 36 9.51 -2.83 6.31
CA ALA A 36 8.14 -2.45 5.99
C ALA A 36 7.66 -3.04 4.66
N CYS A 37 8.51 -3.02 3.62
CA CYS A 37 8.23 -3.63 2.33
C CYS A 37 7.92 -5.12 2.48
N LEU A 38 8.74 -5.86 3.23
CA LEU A 38 8.51 -7.29 3.47
C LEU A 38 7.18 -7.57 4.19
N VAL A 39 6.79 -6.73 5.15
CA VAL A 39 5.49 -6.85 5.83
C VAL A 39 4.34 -6.66 4.84
N VAL A 40 4.40 -5.60 4.03
CA VAL A 40 3.38 -5.32 3.01
C VAL A 40 3.31 -6.46 1.98
N SER A 41 4.44 -6.93 1.46
CA SER A 41 4.47 -8.03 0.49
C SER A 41 3.83 -9.30 1.03
N LYS A 42 4.11 -9.67 2.29
CA LYS A 42 3.48 -10.84 2.92
C LYS A 42 1.97 -10.67 3.08
N ALA A 43 1.52 -9.48 3.48
CA ALA A 43 0.11 -9.19 3.62
C ALA A 43 -0.62 -9.25 2.26
N LEU A 44 -0.01 -8.69 1.20
CA LEU A 44 -0.57 -8.76 -0.15
C LEU A 44 -0.70 -10.20 -0.64
N VAL A 45 0.33 -11.04 -0.47
CA VAL A 45 0.25 -12.47 -0.84
C VAL A 45 -0.89 -13.17 -0.08
N ALA A 46 -1.07 -12.87 1.21
CA ALA A 46 -2.17 -13.46 1.98
C ALA A 46 -3.56 -13.04 1.46
N ILE A 47 -3.71 -11.79 1.03
CA ILE A 47 -4.94 -11.28 0.42
C ILE A 47 -5.15 -11.91 -0.97
N ASP A 48 -4.11 -11.97 -1.80
CA ASP A 48 -4.18 -12.61 -3.12
C ASP A 48 -4.61 -14.08 -3.01
N MET A 49 -4.10 -14.80 -2.01
CA MET A 49 -4.57 -16.17 -1.73
C MET A 49 -6.06 -16.21 -1.38
N GLN A 50 -6.56 -15.28 -0.56
CA GLN A 50 -8.01 -15.20 -0.25
C GLN A 50 -8.84 -14.95 -1.51
N VAL A 51 -8.38 -14.07 -2.41
CA VAL A 51 -9.03 -13.82 -3.70
C VAL A 51 -9.15 -15.10 -4.54
N LEU A 52 -8.13 -15.97 -4.50
CA LEU A 52 -8.09 -17.19 -5.31
C LEU A 52 -8.91 -18.35 -4.73
N ILE A 53 -9.02 -18.45 -3.39
CA ILE A 53 -9.60 -19.63 -2.72
C ILE A 53 -10.96 -19.39 -2.08
N ASP A 54 -11.39 -18.12 -1.93
CA ASP A 54 -12.67 -17.74 -1.33
C ASP A 54 -13.50 -16.93 -2.34
N GLU A 55 -14.47 -17.60 -2.96
CA GLU A 55 -15.37 -16.99 -3.95
C GLU A 55 -16.22 -15.84 -3.37
N MET A 56 -16.62 -15.94 -2.11
CA MET A 56 -17.40 -14.88 -1.46
C MET A 56 -16.53 -13.64 -1.23
N PHE A 57 -15.27 -13.84 -0.86
CA PHE A 57 -14.31 -12.74 -0.74
C PHE A 57 -14.07 -12.08 -2.10
N LEU A 58 -13.82 -12.88 -3.16
CA LEU A 58 -13.66 -12.37 -4.52
C LEU A 58 -14.86 -11.53 -4.97
N GLN A 59 -16.08 -12.00 -4.71
CA GLN A 59 -17.28 -11.25 -5.10
C GLN A 59 -17.35 -9.89 -4.40
N LYS A 60 -17.05 -9.83 -3.10
CA LYS A 60 -17.00 -8.55 -2.35
C LYS A 60 -15.97 -7.58 -2.93
N VAL A 61 -14.80 -8.08 -3.33
CA VAL A 61 -13.75 -7.26 -3.95
C VAL A 61 -14.24 -6.67 -5.28
N LYS A 62 -14.91 -7.47 -6.11
CA LYS A 62 -15.51 -7.00 -7.37
C LYS A 62 -16.60 -5.96 -7.14
N ASP A 63 -17.50 -6.19 -6.19
CA ASP A 63 -18.59 -5.27 -5.88
C ASP A 63 -18.04 -3.92 -5.39
N ALA A 64 -17.02 -3.94 -4.53
CA ALA A 64 -16.34 -2.73 -4.06
C ALA A 64 -15.66 -1.95 -5.21
N PHE A 65 -15.06 -2.66 -6.17
CA PHE A 65 -14.46 -2.04 -7.35
C PHE A 65 -15.51 -1.40 -8.27
N GLU A 66 -16.63 -2.06 -8.50
CA GLU A 66 -17.73 -1.50 -9.29
C GLU A 66 -18.39 -0.29 -8.61
N GLU A 67 -18.40 -0.24 -7.28
CA GLU A 67 -18.83 0.94 -6.53
C GLU A 67 -17.86 2.12 -6.71
N ASP A 68 -16.54 1.93 -6.57
CA ASP A 68 -15.55 3.01 -6.71
C ASP A 68 -15.45 3.57 -8.14
N LYS A 69 -15.82 2.77 -9.15
CA LYS A 69 -15.94 3.24 -10.54
C LYS A 69 -17.05 4.27 -10.75
N LYS A 70 -18.05 4.32 -9.86
CA LYS A 70 -19.14 5.28 -9.98
C LYS A 70 -18.59 6.70 -9.78
N PRO A 71 -19.10 7.70 -10.52
CA PRO A 71 -18.73 9.08 -10.26
C PRO A 71 -18.99 9.42 -8.80
N ARG A 72 -17.97 9.95 -8.14
CA ARG A 72 -18.13 10.53 -6.81
C ARG A 72 -18.95 11.80 -6.99
N VAL A 73 -20.21 11.76 -6.56
CA VAL A 73 -21.12 12.93 -6.47
C VAL A 73 -20.75 13.81 -5.29
#